data_AF-A0A0Q5P3Y5-F1
#
_entry.id   AF-A0A0Q5P3Y5-F1
#
_cell.length_a   1.000
_cell.length_b   1.000
_cell.length_c   1.000
_cell.angle_alpha   90.00
_cell.angle_beta   90.00
_cell.angle_gamma   90.00
#
_symmetry.space_group_name_H-M   'P 1'
#
loop_
_entity.id
_entity.type
_entity.pdbx_description
1 polymer ?
#
loop_
_entity_poly.entity_id
_entity_poly.type
_entity_poly.pdbx_seq_one_letter_code
_entity_poly.pdbx_strand_id
1 'polypeptide(L)'
;MNTITIKDLAATEELDSRAMSAVRGGSFYYPALQMNSYDLSFSAQQAIGQTQNVWNANGNNVAFATDIHSTVNPKQTATNNNSVGSGLLQLA
;
A
#
# COMPACT_ATOMS: atom_id res chain seq x y z
N MET A 1 -16.15 -31.06 79.56
CA MET A 1 -15.88 -30.77 78.14
C MET A 1 -16.74 -29.60 77.75
N ASN A 2 -16.14 -28.49 77.31
CA ASN A 2 -16.90 -27.32 76.83
C ASN A 2 -16.91 -27.35 75.31
N THR A 3 -18.09 -27.51 74.73
CA THR A 3 -18.29 -27.54 73.28
C THR A 3 -18.26 -26.11 72.75
N ILE A 4 -17.34 -25.82 71.83
CA ILE A 4 -17.34 -24.56 71.07
C ILE A 4 -18.36 -24.73 69.95
N THR A 5 -19.57 -24.22 70.15
CA THR A 5 -20.55 -24.08 69.06
C THR A 5 -20.20 -22.85 68.24
N ILE A 6 -19.57 -23.06 67.09
CA ILE A 6 -19.44 -22.01 66.07
C ILE A 6 -20.84 -21.81 65.49
N LYS A 7 -21.51 -20.75 65.94
CA LYS A 7 -22.67 -20.22 65.23
C LYS A 7 -22.13 -19.68 63.92
N ASP A 8 -22.66 -20.19 62.81
CA ASP A 8 -22.44 -19.69 61.45
C ASP A 8 -22.23 -18.18 61.48
N LEU A 9 -20.95 -17.77 61.38
CA LEU A 9 -20.60 -16.39 61.16
C LEU A 9 -20.71 -16.20 59.66
N ALA A 10 -21.96 -16.06 59.18
CA ALA A 10 -22.22 -15.44 57.90
C ALA A 10 -21.84 -13.95 58.04
N ALA A 11 -20.55 -13.66 58.12
CA ALA A 11 -20.04 -12.34 57.90
C ALA A 11 -20.20 -12.05 56.41
N THR A 12 -21.33 -11.45 56.05
CA THR A 12 -21.41 -10.67 54.83
C THR A 12 -20.60 -9.39 55.10
N GLU A 13 -19.28 -9.50 55.07
CA GLU A 13 -18.47 -8.31 54.88
C GLU A 13 -18.78 -7.80 53.47
N GLU A 14 -19.52 -6.69 53.40
CA GLU A 14 -19.69 -5.97 52.15
C GLU A 14 -18.31 -5.55 51.68
N LEU A 15 -17.83 -6.22 50.63
CA LEU A 15 -16.58 -5.86 49.98
C LEU A 15 -16.70 -4.41 49.48
N ASP A 16 -15.91 -3.50 50.05
CA ASP A 16 -15.87 -2.11 49.58
C ASP A 16 -15.55 -2.07 48.08
N SER A 17 -16.17 -1.13 47.39
CA SER A 17 -15.93 -0.77 45.99
C SER A 17 -14.46 -0.78 45.58
N ARG A 18 -13.56 -0.37 46.49
CA ARG A 18 -12.10 -0.40 46.31
C ARG A 18 -11.54 -1.82 46.29
N ALA A 19 -11.95 -2.69 47.21
CA ALA A 19 -11.58 -4.09 47.18
C ALA A 19 -12.14 -4.79 45.91
N MET A 20 -13.36 -4.45 45.50
CA MET A 20 -13.97 -4.96 44.26
C MET A 20 -13.25 -4.48 42.99
N SER A 21 -12.52 -3.36 43.04
CA SER A 21 -11.72 -2.87 41.90
C SER A 21 -10.48 -3.73 41.63
N ALA A 22 -9.93 -4.40 42.66
CA ALA A 22 -8.78 -5.28 42.50
C ALA A 22 -9.18 -6.62 41.83
N VAL A 23 -10.40 -7.11 42.10
CA VAL A 23 -10.89 -8.39 41.58
C VAL A 23 -11.10 -8.36 40.06
N ARG A 24 -11.49 -7.21 39.51
CA ARG A 24 -11.80 -7.06 38.07
C ARG A 24 -10.61 -6.55 37.25
N GLY A 25 -9.43 -6.44 37.87
CA GLY A 25 -8.28 -5.76 37.29
C GLY A 25 -8.44 -4.24 37.42
N GLY A 26 -7.65 -3.62 38.29
CA GLY A 26 -7.59 -2.17 38.42
C GLY A 26 -7.26 -1.47 37.09
N SER A 27 -7.51 -0.16 37.04
CA SER A 27 -7.34 0.76 35.89
C SER A 27 -6.53 0.18 34.73
N PHE A 28 -7.24 -0.36 33.74
CA PHE A 28 -6.65 -0.88 32.51
C PHE A 28 -6.11 0.29 31.69
N TYR A 29 -4.79 0.50 31.74
CA TYR A 29 -4.10 1.29 30.73
C TYR A 29 -4.11 0.48 29.43
N TYR A 30 -5.08 0.77 28.55
CA TYR A 30 -4.96 0.35 27.16
C TYR A 30 -3.75 1.06 26.55
N PRO A 31 -2.72 0.34 26.08
CA PRO A 31 -1.65 0.99 25.35
C PRO A 31 -2.28 1.65 24.11
N ALA A 32 -2.05 2.95 23.94
CA ALA A 32 -2.43 3.65 22.74
C ALA A 32 -1.69 3.00 21.57
N LEU A 33 -2.39 2.18 20.78
CA LEU A 33 -1.88 1.63 19.54
C LEU A 33 -1.72 2.80 18.56
N GLN A 34 -0.51 3.34 18.47
CA GLN A 34 -0.18 4.31 17.43
C GLN A 34 -0.22 3.58 16.08
N MET A 35 -1.29 3.79 15.33
CA MET A 35 -1.35 3.41 13.92
C MET A 35 -0.46 4.39 13.16
N ASN A 36 0.64 3.90 12.60
CA ASN A 36 1.50 4.72 11.74
C ASN A 36 0.72 5.11 10.48
N SER A 37 0.47 6.40 10.30
CA SER A 37 -0.02 6.94 9.04
C SER A 37 1.16 6.98 8.05
N TYR A 38 1.03 6.27 6.93
CA TYR A 38 2.01 6.31 5.85
C TYR A 38 1.57 7.35 4.82
N ASP A 39 2.19 8.54 4.84
CA ASP A 39 2.00 9.53 3.78
C ASP A 39 2.83 9.14 2.55
N LEU A 40 2.19 8.43 1.62
CA LEU A 40 2.79 8.10 0.33
C LEU A 40 2.47 9.22 -0.66
N SER A 41 3.44 10.11 -0.89
CA SER A 41 3.36 11.10 -1.98
C SER A 41 4.24 10.66 -3.15
N PHE A 42 3.67 10.71 -4.35
CA PHE A 42 4.37 10.38 -5.58
C PHE A 42 4.01 11.39 -6.65
N SER A 43 5.05 12.03 -7.20
CA SER A 43 4.94 12.93 -8.34
C SER A 43 5.97 12.48 -9.37
N ALA A 44 5.54 12.22 -10.59
CA ALA A 44 6.47 12.06 -11.70
C ALA A 44 5.96 12.80 -12.93
N GLN A 45 6.87 13.53 -13.55
CA GLN A 45 6.65 14.21 -14.82
C GLN A 45 7.15 13.31 -15.95
N GLN A 46 6.30 13.08 -16.95
CA GLN A 46 6.57 12.17 -18.05
C GLN A 46 6.44 12.94 -19.37
N ALA A 47 7.59 13.20 -20.02
CA ALA A 47 7.64 13.81 -21.34
C ALA A 47 8.37 12.88 -22.31
N ILE A 48 7.80 12.66 -23.50
CA ILE A 48 8.50 12.04 -24.63
C ILE A 48 8.33 12.92 -25.85
N GLY A 49 9.45 13.27 -26.48
CA GLY A 49 9.50 13.87 -27.81
C GLY A 49 9.99 12.85 -28.83
N GLN A 50 9.34 12.78 -29.99
CA GLN A 50 9.73 11.92 -31.09
C GLN A 50 9.69 12.70 -32.40
N THR A 51 10.82 12.70 -33.12
CA THR A 51 10.92 13.25 -34.48
C THR A 51 11.47 12.15 -35.38
N GLN A 52 10.81 11.88 -36.49
CA GLN A 52 11.27 10.94 -37.52
C GLN A 52 11.26 11.65 -38.88
N ASN A 53 12.45 11.82 -39.45
CA ASN A 53 12.64 12.35 -40.80
C ASN A 53 13.03 11.20 -41.72
N VAL A 54 12.25 10.97 -42.77
CA VAL A 54 12.48 9.88 -43.73
C VAL A 54 12.57 10.47 -45.13
N TRP A 55 13.69 10.20 -45.80
CA TRP A 55 13.98 10.65 -47.14
C TRP A 55 14.18 9.45 -48.05
N ASN A 56 13.46 9.43 -49.17
CA ASN A 56 13.53 8.37 -50.17
C ASN A 56 13.69 8.97 -51.56
N ALA A 57 14.87 8.86 -52.15
CA ALA A 57 15.17 9.34 -53.48
C ALA A 57 15.35 8.14 -54.42
N ASN A 58 14.27 7.65 -55.00
CA ASN A 58 14.31 6.53 -55.93
C ASN A 58 14.03 6.96 -57.37
N GLY A 59 14.73 6.37 -58.33
CA GLY A 59 14.57 6.66 -59.76
C GLY A 59 15.09 8.03 -60.22
N ASN A 60 16.02 8.65 -59.48
CA ASN A 60 16.56 9.95 -59.87
C ASN A 60 17.60 9.81 -61.00
N ASN A 61 17.40 10.58 -62.08
CA ASN A 61 18.28 10.66 -63.25
C ASN A 61 18.48 9.32 -63.99
N VAL A 62 17.40 8.57 -64.23
CA VAL A 62 17.49 7.28 -64.92
C VAL A 62 16.73 7.31 -66.26
N ALA A 63 17.46 7.05 -67.35
CA ALA A 63 16.90 6.83 -68.69
C ALA A 63 16.81 5.33 -68.99
N PHE A 64 15.71 4.91 -69.63
CA PHE A 64 15.44 3.51 -70.03
C PHE A 64 15.46 2.46 -68.91
N ALA A 65 15.17 2.84 -67.66
CA ALA A 65 15.03 1.86 -66.59
C ALA A 65 13.60 1.36 -66.42
N THR A 66 13.49 0.08 -66.10
CA THR A 66 12.26 -0.61 -65.72
C THR A 66 12.45 -1.22 -64.35
N ASP A 67 11.37 -1.47 -63.61
CA ASP A 67 11.40 -2.18 -62.32
C ASP A 67 12.09 -1.43 -61.16
N ILE A 68 11.97 -0.10 -61.13
CA ILE A 68 12.48 0.71 -60.01
C ILE A 68 11.47 0.72 -58.86
N HIS A 69 11.79 0.04 -57.76
CA HIS A 69 10.95 -0.03 -56.55
C HIS A 69 11.66 0.52 -55.33
N SER A 70 10.96 1.24 -54.47
CA SER A 70 11.44 1.57 -53.13
C SER A 70 10.33 1.32 -52.13
N THR A 71 10.64 0.53 -51.12
CA THR A 71 9.74 0.18 -50.03
C THR A 71 10.32 0.75 -48.76
N VAL A 72 9.61 1.72 -48.18
CA VAL A 72 10.06 2.45 -46.99
C VAL A 72 9.02 2.28 -45.90
N ASN A 73 9.39 1.55 -44.83
CA ASN A 73 8.51 1.23 -43.70
C ASN A 73 9.10 1.74 -42.39
N PRO A 74 9.12 3.06 -42.18
CA PRO A 74 9.68 3.60 -40.96
C PRO A 74 8.70 3.34 -39.81
N LYS A 75 9.22 2.82 -38.70
CA LYS A 75 8.44 2.56 -37.48
C LYS A 75 9.08 3.32 -36.33
N GLN A 76 8.30 4.18 -35.68
CA GLN A 76 8.70 4.87 -34.47
C GLN A 76 7.77 4.44 -33.33
N THR A 77 8.36 4.01 -32.21
CA THR A 77 7.60 3.59 -31.02
C THR A 77 8.22 4.23 -29.81
N ALA A 78 7.39 4.84 -28.96
CA ALA A 78 7.78 5.39 -27.67
C ALA A 78 6.86 4.87 -26.59
N THR A 79 7.42 4.65 -25.41
CA THR A 79 6.69 4.26 -24.21
C THR A 79 7.22 5.06 -23.04
N ASN A 80 6.35 5.83 -22.39
CA ASN A 80 6.60 6.41 -21.07
C ASN A 80 5.78 5.63 -20.06
N ASN A 81 6.43 5.06 -19.05
CA ASN A 81 5.75 4.26 -18.04
C ASN A 81 6.09 4.79 -16.65
N ASN A 82 5.07 4.95 -15.82
CA ASN A 82 5.20 5.36 -14.43
C ASN A 82 4.46 4.36 -13.55
N SER A 83 5.16 3.67 -12.65
CA SER A 83 4.54 2.67 -11.77
C SER A 83 4.87 2.95 -10.31
N VAL A 84 3.83 3.12 -9.49
CA VAL A 84 3.93 3.03 -8.03
C VAL A 84 3.40 1.67 -7.64
N GLY A 85 4.29 0.78 -7.20
CA GLY A 85 3.86 -0.50 -6.64
C GLY A 85 3.32 -0.29 -5.23
N SER A 86 2.00 -0.43 -5.03
CA SER A 86 1.44 -0.64 -3.70
C SER A 86 1.74 -2.07 -3.28
N GLY A 87 2.88 -2.27 -2.62
CA GLY A 87 3.12 -3.51 -1.87
C GLY A 87 1.96 -3.73 -0.91
N LEU A 88 1.27 -4.86 -1.10
CA LEU A 88 0.12 -5.32 -0.32
C LEU A 88 0.37 -5.18 1.19
N LEU A 89 -0.27 -4.21 1.85
CA LEU A 89 -0.53 -4.30 3.28
C LEU A 89 -1.76 -5.18 3.48
N GLN A 90 -1.54 -6.49 3.43
CA GLN A 90 -2.54 -7.46 3.86
C GLN A 90 -2.45 -7.60 5.38
N LEU A 91 -3.26 -6.81 6.08
CA LEU A 91 -3.59 -7.03 7.49
C LEU A 91 -5.08 -7.37 7.55
N ALA A 92 -5.38 -8.66 7.64
CA ALA A 92 -6.61 -9.20 8.16
C ALA A 92 -6.26 -10.44 9.00
#